data_AF-A0A370TL10-F1
#
_entry.id   AF-A0A370TL10-F1
#
_cell.length_a   1.000
_cell.length_b   1.000
_cell.length_c   1.000
_cell.angle_alpha   90.00
_cell.angle_beta   90.00
_cell.angle_gamma   90.00
#
_symmetry.space_group_name_H-M   'P 1'
#
loop_
_entity.id
_entity.type
_entity.pdbx_description
1 polymer ?
#
loop_
_entity_poly.entity_id
_entity_poly.type
_entity_poly.pdbx_seq_one_letter_code
_entity_poly.pdbx_strand_id
1 'polypeptide(L)'
;MASPNPPGKTIALIHNSALPFPLGTISTHVAEYARDVCLYRVSSDYVVEIIDLATFALPVTSNIDGKLTPSDFASGPDPCTQKATKSLKEWEEEASKHSVFVFLFPFHIWSYCKPIKDAISALPQTLFARKPTIIMGFGKQVPFCPKDWARTWRKTSYGMMKDFFEGKGMKVIEMRGGNPEFAVHGGDYEAYWLKGRAAIGGQQSEEWESSAWNRCAEGMRKIEMLEVQRKK
;
A
#
# COMPACT_ATOMS: atom_id res chain seq x y z
N MET A 1 37.30 9.02 14.95
CA MET A 1 36.30 9.83 14.23
C MET A 1 35.14 8.91 13.91
N ALA A 2 33.96 9.13 14.51
CA ALA A 2 32.77 8.35 14.18
C ALA A 2 32.29 8.78 12.79
N SER A 3 32.25 7.83 11.85
CA SER A 3 31.60 8.05 10.56
C SER A 3 30.14 8.41 10.83
N PRO A 4 29.54 9.42 10.17
CA PRO A 4 28.12 9.67 10.32
C PRO A 4 27.37 8.39 9.94
N ASN A 5 26.48 7.92 10.82
CA ASN A 5 25.62 6.79 10.53
C ASN A 5 24.92 7.08 9.20
N PRO A 6 24.93 6.14 8.24
CA PRO A 6 24.18 6.32 7.00
C PRO A 6 22.71 6.63 7.36
N PRO A 7 22.03 7.49 6.60
CA PRO A 7 20.63 7.79 6.86
C PRO A 7 19.84 6.47 6.95
N GLY A 8 19.01 6.36 8.00
CA GLY A 8 18.18 5.18 8.22
C GLY A 8 17.35 4.88 6.97
N LYS A 9 17.18 3.60 6.63
CA LYS A 9 16.37 3.24 5.48
C LYS A 9 14.92 3.48 5.81
N THR A 10 14.15 4.00 4.87
CA THR A 10 12.71 4.25 5.11
C THR A 10 11.84 3.29 4.30
N ILE A 11 10.73 2.91 4.93
CA ILE A 11 9.64 2.12 4.37
C ILE A 11 8.42 3.05 4.27
N ALA A 12 7.91 3.24 3.06
CA ALA A 12 6.65 3.94 2.84
C ALA A 12 5.48 2.96 2.97
N LEU A 13 4.70 3.06 4.03
CA LEU A 13 3.39 2.41 4.17
C LEU A 13 2.30 3.31 3.57
N ILE A 14 1.93 3.03 2.33
CA ILE A 14 1.03 3.84 1.52
C ILE A 14 -0.40 3.33 1.67
N HIS A 15 -1.31 4.23 2.03
CA HIS A 15 -2.75 3.97 2.08
C HIS A 15 -3.55 5.19 1.57
N ASN A 16 -4.88 5.12 1.59
CA ASN A 16 -5.73 6.24 1.16
C ASN A 16 -6.93 6.40 2.09
N SER A 17 -7.00 7.51 2.83
CA SER A 17 -8.14 7.81 3.73
C SER A 17 -9.38 8.31 2.99
N ALA A 18 -9.23 8.83 1.76
CA ALA A 18 -10.33 9.34 0.92
C ALA A 18 -11.16 8.23 0.23
N LEU A 19 -11.06 6.98 0.66
CA LEU A 19 -11.89 5.90 0.15
C LEU A 19 -13.35 6.06 0.63
N PRO A 20 -14.34 5.56 -0.13
CA PRO A 20 -15.74 5.61 0.28
C PRO A 20 -15.95 4.99 1.67
N PHE A 21 -16.79 5.63 2.48
CA PHE A 21 -17.12 5.13 3.81
C PHE A 21 -17.67 3.69 3.74
N PRO A 22 -17.24 2.76 4.62
CA PRO A 22 -16.31 2.93 5.75
C PRO A 22 -14.83 2.62 5.43
N LEU A 23 -14.48 2.39 4.16
CA LEU A 23 -13.15 1.89 3.77
C LEU A 23 -12.02 2.87 4.10
N GLY A 24 -12.25 4.19 4.04
CA GLY A 24 -11.23 5.18 4.41
C GLY A 24 -10.84 5.12 5.88
N THR A 25 -11.84 4.97 6.76
CA THR A 25 -11.65 4.78 8.21
C THR A 25 -10.92 3.46 8.49
N ILE A 26 -11.35 2.36 7.85
CA ILE A 26 -10.68 1.06 7.99
C ILE A 26 -9.23 1.15 7.51
N SER A 27 -8.99 1.77 6.36
CA SER A 27 -7.65 1.93 5.80
C SER A 27 -6.69 2.62 6.76
N THR A 28 -7.16 3.67 7.44
CA THR A 28 -6.35 4.46 8.38
C THR A 28 -5.96 3.61 9.59
N HIS A 29 -6.94 2.96 10.23
CA HIS A 29 -6.68 2.12 11.39
C HIS A 29 -5.83 0.88 11.07
N VAL A 30 -6.02 0.27 9.91
CA VAL A 30 -5.18 -0.85 9.46
C VAL A 30 -3.75 -0.37 9.18
N ALA A 31 -3.56 0.82 8.60
CA ALA A 31 -2.22 1.36 8.38
C ALA A 31 -1.48 1.62 9.71
N GLU A 32 -2.16 2.20 10.70
CA GLU A 32 -1.62 2.40 12.05
C GLU A 32 -1.23 1.06 12.70
N TYR A 33 -2.15 0.08 12.68
CA TYR A 33 -1.88 -1.25 13.22
C TYR A 33 -0.71 -1.93 12.51
N ALA A 34 -0.68 -1.90 11.18
CA ALA A 34 0.39 -2.51 10.39
C ALA A 34 1.75 -1.87 10.71
N ARG A 35 1.82 -0.54 10.86
CA ARG A 35 3.04 0.16 11.29
C ARG A 35 3.45 -0.32 12.69
N ASP A 36 2.57 -0.16 13.67
CA ASP A 36 2.91 -0.28 15.10
C ASP A 36 3.12 -1.74 15.56
N VAL A 37 2.45 -2.68 14.89
CA VAL A 37 2.39 -4.07 15.31
C VAL A 37 3.12 -4.98 14.32
N CYS A 38 2.81 -4.88 13.02
CA CYS A 38 3.28 -5.85 12.04
C CYS A 38 4.67 -5.53 11.48
N LEU A 39 4.99 -4.24 11.28
CA LEU A 39 6.23 -3.80 10.63
C LEU A 39 7.28 -3.31 11.63
N TYR A 40 6.87 -2.77 12.79
CA TYR A 40 7.77 -2.20 13.81
C TYR A 40 8.82 -3.19 14.35
N ARG A 41 8.55 -4.50 14.33
CA ARG A 41 9.47 -5.52 14.89
C ARG A 41 10.45 -6.11 13.88
N VAL A 42 10.43 -5.68 12.62
CA VAL A 42 11.26 -6.28 11.58
C VAL A 42 12.40 -5.33 11.21
N SER A 43 13.52 -5.52 11.93
CA SER A 43 14.79 -4.78 11.88
C SER A 43 14.75 -3.32 12.36
N SER A 44 15.68 -3.00 13.27
CA SER A 44 15.93 -1.65 13.80
C SER A 44 16.44 -0.65 12.77
N ASP A 45 16.82 -1.13 11.57
CA ASP A 45 17.47 -0.31 10.55
C ASP A 45 16.48 0.43 9.65
N TYR A 46 15.18 0.10 9.75
CA TYR A 46 14.12 0.73 8.99
C TYR A 46 13.23 1.63 9.84
N VAL A 47 12.89 2.79 9.28
CA VAL A 47 11.83 3.67 9.79
C VAL A 47 10.61 3.49 8.89
N VAL A 48 9.46 3.16 9.48
CA VAL A 48 8.20 3.02 8.75
C VAL A 48 7.44 4.35 8.81
N GLU A 49 7.19 4.94 7.66
CA GLU A 49 6.41 6.17 7.51
C GLU A 49 5.06 5.86 6.86
N ILE A 50 3.98 6.28 7.50
CA ILE A 50 2.64 6.16 6.93
C ILE A 50 2.42 7.34 5.99
N ILE A 51 2.08 7.03 4.73
CA ILE A 51 1.77 8.01 3.70
C ILE A 51 0.31 7.85 3.31
N ASP A 52 -0.49 8.86 3.60
CA ASP A 52 -1.87 8.94 3.15
C ASP A 52 -1.94 9.67 1.80
N LEU A 53 -2.26 8.94 0.73
CA LEU A 53 -2.39 9.49 -0.62
C LEU A 53 -3.44 10.60 -0.71
N ALA A 54 -4.45 10.62 0.17
CA ALA A 54 -5.48 11.66 0.17
C ALA A 54 -4.92 13.06 0.50
N THR A 55 -3.75 13.11 1.14
CA THR A 55 -3.06 14.38 1.46
C THR A 55 -2.38 14.99 0.24
N PHE A 56 -2.07 14.17 -0.76
CA PHE A 56 -1.54 14.60 -2.04
C PHE A 56 -2.72 14.84 -2.98
N ALA A 57 -2.93 16.08 -3.43
CA ALA A 57 -3.99 16.42 -4.38
C ALA A 57 -3.63 15.94 -5.81
N LEU A 58 -3.43 14.62 -5.95
CA LEU A 58 -2.93 13.99 -7.15
C LEU A 58 -3.96 14.09 -8.28
N PRO A 59 -3.52 14.34 -9.53
CA PRO A 59 -4.42 14.37 -10.66
C PRO A 59 -5.08 13.01 -10.86
N VAL A 60 -6.40 13.00 -10.97
CA VAL A 60 -7.15 11.78 -11.28
C VAL A 60 -6.85 11.40 -12.72
N THR A 61 -6.25 10.23 -12.92
CA THR A 61 -6.07 9.71 -14.29
C THR A 61 -7.42 9.14 -14.74
N SER A 62 -8.26 9.98 -15.33
CA SER A 62 -9.54 9.53 -15.89
C SER A 62 -9.29 8.83 -17.22
N ASN A 63 -9.44 7.52 -17.28
CA ASN A 63 -9.66 6.70 -18.49
C ASN A 63 -8.82 6.99 -19.75
N ILE A 64 -7.57 7.43 -19.61
CA ILE A 64 -6.64 7.48 -20.74
C ILE A 64 -5.63 6.36 -20.55
N ASP A 65 -5.52 5.50 -21.56
CA ASP A 65 -4.58 4.39 -21.65
C ASP A 65 -3.15 4.83 -21.34
N GLY A 66 -2.77 4.74 -20.06
CA GLY A 66 -1.40 4.47 -19.61
C GLY A 66 -0.30 5.48 -19.98
N LYS A 67 -0.61 6.68 -20.47
CA LYS A 67 0.40 7.72 -20.75
C LYS A 67 -0.12 9.10 -20.42
N LEU A 68 -0.12 9.44 -19.13
CA LEU A 68 0.10 10.84 -18.75
C LEU A 68 1.61 10.98 -18.56
N THR A 69 2.20 11.81 -19.39
CA THR A 69 3.58 12.24 -19.29
C THR A 69 3.63 13.49 -18.42
N PRO A 70 4.71 13.74 -17.65
CA PRO A 70 4.88 15.01 -16.94
C PRO A 70 4.69 16.26 -17.85
N SER A 71 4.89 16.11 -19.16
CA SER A 71 4.61 17.12 -20.18
C SER A 71 3.13 17.49 -20.35
N ASP A 72 2.19 16.60 -20.03
CA ASP A 72 0.75 16.90 -20.14
C ASP A 72 0.28 17.92 -19.09
N PHE A 73 1.07 18.11 -18.03
CA PHE A 73 0.83 19.11 -16.97
C PHE A 73 1.77 20.32 -17.06
N ALA A 74 2.66 20.37 -18.06
CA ALA A 74 3.74 21.36 -18.15
C ALA A 74 3.33 22.70 -18.79
N SER A 75 2.11 22.86 -19.30
CA SER A 75 1.80 23.99 -20.21
C SER A 75 0.40 24.61 -20.11
N GLY A 76 -0.36 24.36 -19.03
CA GLY A 76 -1.63 25.04 -18.77
C GLY A 76 -1.45 26.30 -17.89
N PRO A 77 -1.91 27.50 -18.29
CA PRO A 77 -1.88 28.70 -17.44
C PRO A 77 -2.98 28.70 -16.37
N ASP A 78 -3.79 27.65 -16.24
CA ASP A 78 -4.89 27.62 -15.30
C ASP A 78 -4.45 27.18 -13.88
N PRO A 79 -5.05 27.74 -12.82
CA PRO A 79 -4.68 27.43 -11.43
C PRO A 79 -4.80 25.95 -11.06
N CYS A 80 -5.69 25.20 -11.72
CA CYS A 80 -5.88 23.77 -11.47
C CYS A 80 -4.67 22.95 -11.95
N THR A 81 -4.11 23.25 -13.13
CA THR A 81 -2.92 22.58 -13.66
C THR A 81 -1.69 22.89 -12.81
N GLN A 82 -1.52 24.13 -12.34
CA GLN A 82 -0.40 24.48 -11.45
C GLN A 82 -0.46 23.74 -10.11
N LYS A 83 -1.66 23.62 -9.51
CA LYS A 83 -1.86 22.88 -8.26
C LYS A 83 -1.58 21.38 -8.43
N ALA A 84 -2.00 20.79 -9.55
CA ALA A 84 -1.72 19.39 -9.88
C ALA A 84 -0.22 19.14 -10.05
N THR A 85 0.49 20.02 -10.78
CA THR A 85 1.95 19.91 -10.98
C THR A 85 2.72 20.04 -9.67
N LYS A 86 2.33 20.94 -8.77
CA LYS A 86 2.93 21.04 -7.43
C LYS A 86 2.75 19.76 -6.62
N SER A 87 1.51 19.26 -6.57
CA SER A 87 1.17 18.04 -5.81
C SER A 87 1.89 16.80 -6.36
N LEU A 88 2.08 16.73 -7.68
CA LEU A 88 2.83 15.65 -8.31
C LEU A 88 4.32 15.70 -7.96
N LYS A 89 4.92 16.89 -7.96
CA LYS A 89 6.32 17.06 -7.54
C LYS A 89 6.52 16.70 -6.07
N GLU A 90 5.61 17.14 -5.20
CA GLU A 90 5.64 16.79 -3.77
C GLU A 90 5.55 15.26 -3.58
N TRP A 91 4.70 14.59 -4.36
CA TRP A 91 4.61 13.13 -4.34
C TRP A 91 5.86 12.44 -4.89
N GLU A 92 6.44 12.95 -5.98
CA GLU A 92 7.70 12.43 -6.54
C GLU A 92 8.86 12.55 -5.53
N GLU A 93 9.00 13.73 -4.93
CA GLU A 93 9.99 14.01 -3.89
C GLU A 93 9.80 13.09 -2.69
N GLU A 94 8.57 12.92 -2.21
CA GLU A 94 8.26 12.02 -1.11
C GLU A 94 8.61 10.57 -1.46
N ALA A 95 8.09 10.05 -2.58
CA ALA A 95 8.33 8.67 -3.00
C ALA A 95 9.82 8.37 -3.29
N SER A 96 10.62 9.39 -3.63
CA SER A 96 12.06 9.24 -3.87
C SER A 96 12.86 8.91 -2.59
N LYS A 97 12.38 9.34 -1.42
CA LYS A 97 13.03 9.14 -0.12
C LYS A 97 13.03 7.66 0.30
N HIS A 98 12.04 6.91 -0.16
CA HIS A 98 11.75 5.56 0.34
C HIS A 98 12.45 4.47 -0.47
N SER A 99 13.05 3.54 0.27
CA SER A 99 13.78 2.40 -0.31
C SER A 99 12.91 1.16 -0.51
N VAL A 100 11.83 1.07 0.27
CA VAL A 100 10.87 -0.03 0.31
C VAL A 100 9.47 0.54 0.32
N PHE A 101 8.55 -0.13 -0.37
CA PHE A 101 7.14 0.25 -0.38
C PHE A 101 6.26 -0.84 0.21
N VAL A 102 5.25 -0.44 0.97
CA VAL A 102 4.17 -1.29 1.45
C VAL A 102 2.87 -0.63 1.02
N PHE A 103 2.10 -1.28 0.15
CA PHE A 103 0.82 -0.74 -0.32
C PHE A 103 -0.34 -1.42 0.37
N LEU A 104 -1.17 -0.64 1.05
CA LEU A 104 -2.41 -1.09 1.68
C LEU A 104 -3.61 -0.67 0.81
N PHE A 105 -4.41 -1.64 0.38
CA PHE A 105 -5.62 -1.37 -0.41
C PHE A 105 -6.84 -2.15 0.07
N PRO A 106 -8.04 -1.60 -0.10
CA PRO A 106 -9.25 -2.38 0.10
C PRO A 106 -9.34 -3.44 -0.99
N PHE A 107 -9.85 -4.60 -0.64
CA PHE A 107 -10.29 -5.57 -1.63
C PHE A 107 -11.38 -4.92 -2.50
N HIS A 108 -11.19 -4.90 -3.81
CA HIS A 108 -12.15 -4.38 -4.76
C HIS A 108 -12.67 -5.51 -5.65
N ILE A 109 -13.96 -5.49 -5.90
CA ILE A 109 -14.57 -6.46 -6.80
C ILE A 109 -14.08 -6.15 -8.23
N TRP A 110 -13.19 -7.00 -8.74
CA TRP A 110 -12.70 -7.00 -10.13
C TRP A 110 -12.02 -5.70 -10.61
N SER A 111 -11.34 -4.96 -9.72
CA SER A 111 -10.65 -3.72 -10.09
C SER A 111 -9.41 -3.43 -9.23
N TYR A 112 -8.60 -2.48 -9.70
CA TYR A 112 -7.49 -1.90 -8.95
C TYR A 112 -8.00 -0.88 -7.92
N CYS A 113 -7.23 -0.66 -6.86
CA CYS A 113 -7.40 0.52 -6.03
C CYS A 113 -6.99 1.76 -6.84
N LYS A 114 -7.99 2.47 -7.38
CA LYS A 114 -7.78 3.61 -8.29
C LYS A 114 -6.82 4.68 -7.73
N PRO A 115 -6.94 5.13 -6.46
CA PRO A 115 -5.99 6.10 -5.90
C PRO A 115 -4.53 5.65 -5.96
N ILE A 116 -4.24 4.38 -5.64
CA ILE A 116 -2.88 3.84 -5.69
C ILE A 116 -2.40 3.72 -7.15
N LYS A 117 -3.27 3.22 -8.04
CA LYS A 117 -2.95 3.11 -9.47
C LYS A 117 -2.60 4.48 -10.06
N ASP A 118 -3.40 5.50 -9.75
CA ASP A 118 -3.20 6.86 -10.24
C ASP A 118 -1.90 7.46 -9.68
N ALA A 119 -1.64 7.31 -8.38
CA ALA A 119 -0.41 7.79 -7.74
C ALA A 119 0.87 7.20 -8.34
N ILE A 120 0.86 5.91 -8.65
CA ILE A 120 2.04 5.25 -9.25
C ILE A 120 2.15 5.56 -10.73
N SER A 121 1.03 5.66 -11.43
CA SER A 121 1.03 5.93 -12.87
C SER A 121 1.46 7.35 -13.21
N ALA A 122 1.29 8.29 -12.27
CA ALA A 122 1.70 9.67 -12.45
C ALA A 122 3.22 9.88 -12.34
N LEU A 123 3.97 8.91 -11.80
CA LEU A 123 5.42 9.01 -11.62
C LEU A 123 6.21 8.21 -12.67
N PRO A 124 7.47 8.59 -12.96
CA PRO A 124 8.35 7.82 -13.82
C PRO A 124 8.58 6.40 -13.32
N GLN A 125 8.53 5.42 -14.23
CA GLN A 125 8.77 4.00 -13.88
C GLN A 125 10.13 3.76 -13.21
N THR A 126 11.13 4.57 -13.56
CA THR A 126 12.48 4.53 -12.98
C THR A 126 12.51 4.77 -11.48
N LEU A 127 11.54 5.53 -10.93
CA LEU A 127 11.46 5.79 -9.50
C LEU A 127 11.15 4.53 -8.68
N PHE A 128 10.36 3.63 -9.27
CA PHE A 128 9.90 2.40 -8.63
C PHE A 128 10.68 1.16 -9.04
N ALA A 129 11.51 1.28 -10.09
CA ALA A 129 12.23 0.18 -10.68
C ALA A 129 13.05 -0.61 -9.63
N ARG A 130 12.78 -1.91 -9.54
CA ARG A 130 13.43 -2.88 -8.65
C ARG A 130 13.30 -2.57 -7.15
N LYS A 131 12.49 -1.59 -6.73
CA LYS A 131 12.26 -1.34 -5.31
C LYS A 131 11.43 -2.48 -4.70
N PRO A 132 11.87 -3.09 -3.58
CA PRO A 132 11.11 -4.12 -2.90
C PRO A 132 9.75 -3.61 -2.46
N THR A 133 8.71 -4.41 -2.70
CA THR A 133 7.32 -4.00 -2.49
C THR A 133 6.53 -5.08 -1.78
N ILE A 134 5.88 -4.75 -0.66
CA ILE A 134 4.88 -5.60 -0.02
C ILE A 134 3.50 -5.06 -0.39
N ILE A 135 2.55 -5.96 -0.64
CA ILE A 135 1.17 -5.60 -0.94
C ILE A 135 0.29 -6.17 0.17
N MET A 136 -0.56 -5.34 0.76
CA MET A 136 -1.45 -5.67 1.86
C MET A 136 -2.88 -5.32 1.48
N GLY A 137 -3.81 -6.12 1.92
CA GLY A 137 -5.21 -5.99 1.56
C GLY A 137 -6.12 -5.98 2.78
N PHE A 138 -7.20 -5.22 2.74
CA PHE A 138 -8.18 -5.19 3.81
C PHE A 138 -9.62 -5.20 3.30
N GLY A 139 -10.57 -5.60 4.13
CA GLY A 139 -12.00 -5.51 3.80
C GLY A 139 -12.83 -6.56 4.50
N LYS A 140 -14.15 -6.54 4.25
CA LYS A 140 -15.10 -7.45 4.91
C LYS A 140 -14.68 -8.92 4.76
N GLN A 141 -14.82 -9.68 5.85
CA GLN A 141 -14.64 -11.12 5.86
C GLN A 141 -15.57 -11.78 4.86
N VAL A 142 -15.02 -12.60 3.97
CA VAL A 142 -15.82 -13.41 3.04
C VAL A 142 -15.94 -14.79 3.67
N PRO A 143 -17.13 -15.41 3.65
CA PRO A 143 -17.25 -16.81 4.06
C PRO A 143 -16.26 -17.65 3.27
N PHE A 144 -15.42 -18.41 3.98
CA PHE A 144 -14.49 -19.34 3.34
C PHE A 144 -15.30 -20.43 2.65
N CYS A 145 -15.29 -20.44 1.31
CA CYS A 145 -15.86 -21.52 0.52
C CYS A 145 -14.71 -22.27 -0.17
N PRO A 146 -14.40 -23.53 0.24
CA PRO A 146 -13.29 -24.31 -0.32
C PRO A 146 -13.38 -24.48 -1.85
N LYS A 147 -14.60 -24.46 -2.40
CA LYS A 147 -14.86 -24.62 -3.84
C LYS A 147 -14.67 -23.33 -4.65
N ASP A 148 -14.69 -22.17 -3.99
CA ASP A 148 -14.65 -20.85 -4.63
C ASP A 148 -13.44 -20.01 -4.21
N TRP A 149 -12.48 -20.59 -3.49
CA TRP A 149 -11.27 -19.88 -3.07
C TRP A 149 -10.52 -19.23 -4.25
N ALA A 150 -10.51 -19.92 -5.41
CA ALA A 150 -9.93 -19.43 -6.65
C ALA A 150 -10.69 -18.24 -7.29
N ARG A 151 -11.93 -17.96 -6.88
CA ARG A 151 -12.83 -16.91 -7.40
C ARG A 151 -13.19 -15.85 -6.36
N THR A 152 -12.48 -15.75 -5.25
CA THR A 152 -12.70 -14.66 -4.30
C THR A 152 -12.20 -13.35 -4.89
N TRP A 153 -13.00 -12.29 -4.79
CA TRP A 153 -12.65 -10.92 -5.20
C TRP A 153 -11.34 -10.44 -4.54
N ARG A 154 -10.97 -11.01 -3.37
CA ARG A 154 -9.66 -10.82 -2.73
C ARG A 154 -8.50 -11.30 -3.59
N LYS A 155 -8.54 -12.56 -4.04
CA LYS A 155 -7.48 -13.14 -4.88
C LYS A 155 -7.35 -12.38 -6.19
N THR A 156 -8.48 -12.02 -6.80
CA THR A 156 -8.49 -11.18 -8.01
C THR A 156 -7.87 -9.81 -7.73
N SER A 157 -8.27 -9.13 -6.64
CA SER A 157 -7.70 -7.83 -6.26
C SER A 157 -6.19 -7.90 -6.12
N TYR A 158 -5.68 -8.90 -5.39
CA TYR A 158 -4.24 -9.09 -5.23
C TYR A 158 -3.54 -9.37 -6.55
N GLY A 159 -4.10 -10.25 -7.38
CA GLY A 159 -3.54 -10.58 -8.69
C GLY A 159 -3.42 -9.33 -9.57
N MET A 160 -4.51 -8.56 -9.71
CA MET A 160 -4.51 -7.32 -10.47
C MET A 160 -3.49 -6.32 -9.91
N MET A 161 -3.52 -6.03 -8.61
CA MET A 161 -2.57 -5.10 -8.02
C MET A 161 -1.12 -5.57 -8.20
N LYS A 162 -0.84 -6.85 -7.98
CA LYS A 162 0.49 -7.44 -8.19
C LYS A 162 0.95 -7.25 -9.63
N ASP A 163 0.16 -7.66 -10.61
CA ASP A 163 0.47 -7.54 -12.04
C ASP A 163 0.74 -6.07 -12.42
N PHE A 164 -0.03 -5.14 -11.86
CA PHE A 164 0.19 -3.71 -12.05
C PHE A 164 1.53 -3.23 -11.48
N PHE A 165 1.86 -3.58 -10.24
CA PHE A 165 3.13 -3.18 -9.62
C PHE A 165 4.33 -3.79 -10.36
N GLU A 166 4.26 -5.06 -10.73
CA GLU A 166 5.30 -5.73 -11.51
C GLU A 166 5.43 -5.13 -12.92
N GLY A 167 4.32 -4.77 -13.56
CA GLY A 167 4.30 -4.01 -14.82
C GLY A 167 4.95 -2.63 -14.71
N LYS A 168 4.94 -2.02 -13.52
CA LYS A 168 5.69 -0.79 -13.18
C LYS A 168 7.14 -1.06 -12.76
N GLY A 169 7.64 -2.29 -12.93
CA GLY A 169 9.02 -2.67 -12.63
C GLY A 169 9.33 -2.82 -11.14
N MET A 170 8.32 -2.80 -10.27
CA MET A 170 8.48 -3.02 -8.84
C MET A 170 8.74 -4.50 -8.56
N LYS A 171 9.46 -4.78 -7.47
CA LYS A 171 9.71 -6.16 -7.03
C LYS A 171 8.73 -6.52 -5.93
N VAL A 172 7.58 -7.09 -6.29
CA VAL A 172 6.61 -7.59 -5.31
C VAL A 172 7.18 -8.79 -4.58
N ILE A 173 7.17 -8.74 -3.25
CA ILE A 173 7.70 -9.79 -2.37
C ILE A 173 6.62 -10.84 -2.16
N GLU A 174 6.87 -12.05 -2.64
CA GLU A 174 5.99 -13.18 -2.39
C GLU A 174 6.25 -13.77 -1.01
N MET A 175 5.18 -14.12 -0.29
CA MET A 175 5.19 -14.68 1.07
C MET A 175 4.54 -16.06 1.10
N ARG A 176 4.98 -16.92 2.02
CA ARG A 176 4.43 -18.27 2.16
C ARG A 176 3.01 -18.17 2.71
N GLY A 177 2.04 -18.74 1.98
CA GLY A 177 0.64 -18.71 2.39
C GLY A 177 -0.15 -17.47 1.95
N GLY A 178 0.44 -16.58 1.15
CA GLY A 178 -0.25 -15.42 0.56
C GLY A 178 0.26 -14.09 1.09
N ASN A 179 -0.41 -13.01 0.72
CA ASN A 179 -0.08 -11.64 1.15
C ASN A 179 -0.73 -11.30 2.51
N PRO A 180 -0.25 -10.31 3.27
CA PRO A 180 -0.89 -9.88 4.52
C PRO A 180 -2.33 -9.42 4.28
N GLU A 181 -3.27 -10.01 5.01
CA GLU A 181 -4.70 -9.75 4.89
C GLU A 181 -5.28 -9.23 6.21
N PHE A 182 -5.96 -8.09 6.17
CA PHE A 182 -6.66 -7.51 7.31
C PHE A 182 -8.17 -7.64 7.08
N ALA A 183 -8.68 -8.86 7.26
CA ALA A 183 -10.11 -9.14 7.12
C ALA A 183 -10.89 -8.52 8.29
N VAL A 184 -12.01 -7.84 8.01
CA VAL A 184 -12.89 -7.26 9.04
C VAL A 184 -14.11 -8.14 9.21
N HIS A 185 -14.36 -8.67 10.41
CA HIS A 185 -15.51 -9.56 10.65
C HIS A 185 -16.84 -8.91 10.27
N GLY A 186 -17.77 -9.70 9.72
CA GLY A 186 -19.05 -9.17 9.25
C GLY A 186 -19.88 -8.47 10.34
N GLY A 187 -19.92 -9.06 11.54
CA GLY A 187 -20.60 -8.48 12.71
C GLY A 187 -19.98 -7.15 13.15
N ASP A 188 -18.65 -7.08 13.22
CA ASP A 188 -17.94 -5.86 13.61
C ASP A 188 -18.01 -4.78 12.53
N TYR A 189 -17.92 -5.17 11.26
CA TYR A 189 -18.07 -4.29 10.11
C TYR A 189 -19.40 -3.54 10.18
N GLU A 190 -20.48 -4.25 10.47
CA GLU A 190 -21.83 -3.70 10.55
C GLU A 190 -22.10 -2.95 11.88
N ALA A 191 -21.58 -3.46 12.98
CA ALA A 191 -21.81 -2.89 14.31
C ALA A 191 -20.99 -1.63 14.60
N TYR A 192 -19.73 -1.59 14.14
CA TYR A 192 -18.74 -0.58 14.53
C TYR A 192 -18.25 0.25 13.34
N TRP A 193 -17.80 -0.41 12.27
CA TRP A 193 -17.15 0.29 11.16
C TRP A 193 -18.14 1.09 10.30
N LEU A 194 -19.33 0.54 10.02
CA LEU A 194 -20.43 1.28 9.39
C LEU A 194 -21.01 2.41 10.25
N LYS A 195 -20.67 2.48 11.54
CA LYS A 195 -21.11 3.54 12.45
C LYS A 195 -19.99 4.53 12.80
N GLY A 196 -18.82 4.39 12.19
CA GLY A 196 -17.65 5.24 12.47
C GLY A 196 -17.01 5.02 13.84
N ARG A 197 -17.29 3.87 14.49
CA ARG A 197 -16.80 3.51 15.83
C ARG A 197 -15.73 2.43 15.76
N ALA A 198 -14.81 2.59 14.82
CA ALA A 198 -13.69 1.69 14.58
C ALA A 198 -12.98 1.29 15.87
N ALA A 199 -12.89 -0.01 16.14
CA ALA A 199 -12.09 -0.54 17.24
C ALA A 199 -11.37 -1.80 16.77
N ILE A 200 -10.08 -1.89 17.07
CA ILE A 200 -9.27 -3.08 16.85
C ILE A 200 -9.08 -3.74 18.22
N GLY A 201 -9.64 -4.94 18.41
CA GLY A 201 -9.50 -5.70 19.64
C GLY A 201 -10.19 -7.05 19.60
N GLY A 202 -9.89 -7.90 20.58
CA GLY A 202 -10.48 -9.23 20.72
C GLY A 202 -10.17 -10.15 19.53
N GLN A 203 -11.21 -10.84 19.04
CA GLN A 203 -11.11 -11.80 17.94
C GLN A 203 -10.52 -11.19 16.65
N GLN A 204 -10.76 -9.88 16.43
CA GLN A 204 -10.27 -9.17 15.26
C GLN A 204 -8.73 -9.04 15.25
N SER A 205 -8.12 -8.76 16.40
CA SER A 205 -6.66 -8.68 16.51
C SER A 205 -6.01 -10.05 16.36
N GLU A 206 -6.59 -11.10 16.95
CA GLU A 206 -6.09 -12.48 16.83
C GLU A 206 -6.11 -12.97 15.36
N GLU A 207 -7.18 -12.66 14.62
CA GLU A 207 -7.23 -12.98 13.19
C GLU A 207 -6.13 -12.25 12.42
N TRP A 208 -5.91 -10.96 12.69
CA TRP A 208 -4.85 -10.19 12.02
C TRP A 208 -3.44 -10.65 12.39
N GLU A 209 -3.21 -11.12 13.61
CA GLU A 209 -1.94 -11.75 13.97
C GLU A 209 -1.69 -13.02 13.14
N SER A 210 -2.71 -13.87 12.99
CA SER A 210 -2.58 -15.11 12.23
C SER A 210 -2.43 -14.90 10.72
N SER A 211 -3.10 -13.88 10.16
CA SER A 211 -3.25 -13.68 8.72
C SER A 211 -2.43 -12.54 8.13
N ALA A 212 -2.02 -11.55 8.93
CA ALA A 212 -1.23 -10.41 8.48
C ALA A 212 0.15 -10.36 9.13
N TRP A 213 0.26 -10.44 10.47
CA TRP A 213 1.53 -10.25 11.18
C TRP A 213 2.62 -11.18 10.66
N ASN A 214 2.39 -12.49 10.68
CA ASN A 214 3.41 -13.47 10.28
C ASN A 214 3.87 -13.26 8.84
N ARG A 215 2.95 -12.83 7.96
CA ARG A 215 3.24 -12.55 6.56
C ARG A 215 4.04 -11.26 6.40
N CYS A 216 3.69 -10.18 7.11
CA CYS A 216 4.48 -8.94 7.16
C CYS A 216 5.91 -9.20 7.63
N ALA A 217 6.07 -9.98 8.71
CA ALA A 217 7.38 -10.36 9.23
C ALA A 217 8.21 -11.18 8.23
N GLU A 218 7.59 -12.13 7.53
CA GLU A 218 8.25 -12.88 6.46
C GLU A 218 8.66 -11.97 5.29
N GLY A 219 7.77 -11.10 4.84
CA GLY A 219 8.02 -10.16 3.74
C GLY A 219 9.21 -9.26 4.04
N MET A 220 9.26 -8.69 5.24
CA MET A 220 10.35 -7.82 5.67
C MET A 220 11.69 -8.57 5.80
N ARG A 221 11.70 -9.80 6.34
CA ARG A 221 12.92 -10.63 6.34
C ARG A 221 13.44 -10.90 4.93
N LYS A 222 12.54 -11.15 3.96
CA LYS A 222 12.93 -11.34 2.56
C LYS A 222 13.54 -10.06 1.96
N ILE A 223 13.02 -8.89 2.31
CA ILE A 223 13.59 -7.61 1.89
C ILE A 223 15.02 -7.45 2.40
N GLU A 224 15.26 -7.70 3.69
CA GLU A 224 16.60 -7.66 4.28
C GLU A 224 17.58 -8.60 3.56
N MET A 225 17.14 -9.84 3.28
CA MET A 225 17.94 -10.81 2.53
C MET A 225 18.30 -10.33 1.11
N LEU A 226 17.34 -9.71 0.41
CA LEU A 226 17.57 -9.16 -0.92
C LEU A 226 18.58 -8.03 -0.92
N GLU A 227 18.62 -7.22 0.13
CA GLU A 227 19.61 -6.16 0.26
C GLU A 227 21.00 -6.69 0.56
N VAL A 228 21.13 -7.72 1.40
CA VAL A 228 22.41 -8.40 1.64
C VAL A 228 22.98 -8.95 0.34
N GLN A 229 22.13 -9.52 -0.52
CA GLN A 229 22.54 -10.04 -1.83
C GLN A 229 22.97 -8.94 -2.81
N ARG A 230 22.43 -7.71 -2.71
CA ARG A 230 22.84 -6.58 -3.57
C ARG A 230 24.19 -5.97 -3.21
N LYS A 231 24.67 -6.22 -1.99
CA LYS A 231 25.95 -5.69 -1.49
C LYS A 231 27.14 -6.63 -1.75
N LYS A 232 26.88 -7.84 -2.25
CA LYS A 232 27.88 -8.84 -2.66
C LYS A 232 28.03 -8.83 -4.17
#